data_AF-A0A519S2C4-F1
#
_entry.id   AF-A0A519S2C4-F1
#
_cell.length_a   1.000
_cell.length_b   1.000
_cell.length_c   1.000
_cell.angle_alpha   90.00
_cell.angle_beta   90.00
_cell.angle_gamma   90.00
#
_symmetry.space_group_name_H-M   'P 1'
#
loop_
_entity.id
_entity.type
_entity.pdbx_description
1 polymer ?
#
loop_
_entity_poly.entity_id
_entity_poly.type
_entity_poly.pdbx_seq_one_letter_code
_entity_poly.pdbx_strand_id
1 'polypeptide(L)' 'PFFVAEQFTGLQGVLVDIKDTIKGFNEIIDGKYDHLPESAFNLVGNIEDAVAKGERLIAEAK' A
#
# COMPACT_ATOMS: atom_id res chain seq x y z
N PRO A 1 1.23 -8.07 -1.84
CA PRO A 1 2.21 -9.19 -1.86
C PRO A 1 1.51 -10.54 -1.96
N PHE A 2 2.08 -11.53 -2.66
CA PHE A 2 1.49 -12.87 -2.74
C PHE A 2 2.03 -13.77 -1.63
N PHE A 3 1.14 -14.56 -1.01
CA PHE A 3 1.51 -15.55 0.03
C PHE A 3 2.59 -16.53 -0.44
N VAL A 4 2.54 -16.96 -1.70
CA VAL A 4 3.53 -17.87 -2.27
C VAL A 4 4.88 -17.20 -2.54
N ALA A 5 4.92 -15.87 -2.65
CA ALA A 5 6.13 -15.10 -2.91
C ALA A 5 6.86 -14.68 -1.62
N GLU A 6 6.28 -14.95 -0.45
CA GLU A 6 6.85 -14.59 0.85
C GLU A 6 8.23 -15.22 1.07
N GLN A 7 8.43 -16.47 0.63
CA GLN A 7 9.72 -17.18 0.74
C GLN A 7 10.84 -16.53 -0.07
N PHE A 8 10.52 -15.75 -1.10
CA PHE A 8 11.50 -15.11 -1.99
C PHE A 8 11.68 -13.62 -1.69
N THR A 9 10.62 -12.96 -1.24
CA THR A 9 10.60 -11.51 -1.04
C THR A 9 10.76 -11.10 0.42
N GLY A 10 10.52 -12.03 1.37
CA GLY A 10 10.45 -11.73 2.80
C GLY A 10 9.24 -10.86 3.20
N LEU A 11 8.35 -10.55 2.25
CA LEU A 11 7.17 -9.74 2.49
C LEU A 11 5.96 -10.63 2.74
N GLN A 12 5.26 -10.37 3.85
CA GLN A 12 4.07 -11.11 4.22
C GLN A 12 3.00 -10.97 3.14
N GLY A 13 2.44 -12.11 2.71
CA GLY A 13 1.30 -12.13 1.79
C GLY A 13 0.07 -11.46 2.40
N VAL A 14 -0.67 -10.70 1.59
CA VAL A 14 -1.92 -10.05 2.03
C VAL A 14 -3.02 -10.36 1.02
N LEU A 15 -4.16 -10.84 1.52
CA LEU A 15 -5.41 -10.97 0.75
C LEU A 15 -6.24 -9.73 1.01
N VAL A 16 -6.68 -9.06 -0.04
CA VAL A 16 -7.52 -7.85 0.06
C VAL A 16 -8.91 -8.19 -0.46
N ASP A 17 -9.95 -7.78 0.27
CA ASP A 17 -11.33 -7.95 -0.18
C ASP A 17 -11.62 -7.04 -1.40
N ILE A 18 -12.58 -7.45 -2.22
CA ILE A 18 -13.00 -6.67 -3.40
C ILE A 18 -13.52 -5.29 -2.97
N LYS A 19 -14.25 -5.20 -1.85
CA LYS A 19 -14.78 -3.92 -1.34
C LYS A 19 -13.67 -2.95 -1.00
N ASP A 20 -12.62 -3.43 -0.34
CA ASP A 20 -11.47 -2.62 0.06
C ASP A 20 -10.62 -2.23 -1.16
N THR A 21 -10.51 -3.12 -2.14
CA THR A 21 -9.86 -2.82 -3.42
C THR A 21 -10.57 -1.67 -4.13
N ILE A 22 -11.89 -1.75 -4.30
CA ILE A 22 -12.67 -0.70 -4.96
C ILE A 22 -12.57 0.62 -4.19
N LYS A 23 -12.70 0.59 -2.86
CA LYS A 23 -12.56 1.76 -2.01
C LYS A 23 -11.18 2.41 -2.21
N GLY A 24 -10.11 1.64 -2.09
CA GLY A 24 -8.74 2.15 -2.21
C GLY A 24 -8.47 2.81 -3.56
N PHE A 25 -8.85 2.16 -4.66
CA PHE A 25 -8.66 2.73 -6.00
C PHE A 25 -9.50 4.00 -6.24
N ASN A 26 -10.74 4.05 -5.75
CA ASN A 26 -11.56 5.26 -5.85
C ASN A 26 -10.91 6.43 -5.09
N GLU A 27 -10.41 6.18 -3.88
CA GLU A 27 -9.78 7.22 -3.08
C GLU A 27 -8.44 7.71 -3.67
N ILE A 28 -7.70 6.85 -4.36
CA ILE A 28 -6.52 7.24 -5.16
C ILE A 28 -6.95 8.16 -6.30
N ILE A 29 -8.00 7.81 -7.05
CA ILE A 29 -8.52 8.63 -8.16
C ILE A 29 -9.06 9.98 -7.67
N ASP A 30 -9.66 10.02 -6.48
CA ASP A 30 -10.14 11.24 -5.82
C ASP A 30 -8.98 12.14 -5.32
N GLY A 31 -7.72 11.72 -5.43
CA GLY A 31 -6.54 12.49 -5.04
C GLY A 31 -6.32 12.57 -3.52
N LYS A 32 -6.98 11.72 -2.72
CA LYS A 32 -6.87 11.78 -1.25
C LYS A 32 -5.45 11.48 -0.75
N TYR A 33 -4.67 10.74 -1.52
CA TYR A 33 -3.35 10.23 -1.14
C TYR A 33 -2.20 10.83 -1.95
N ASP A 34 -2.42 11.93 -2.68
CA ASP A 34 -1.40 12.59 -3.53
C ASP A 34 -0.19 13.13 -2.75
N HIS A 35 -0.33 13.27 -1.44
CA HIS A 35 0.74 13.69 -0.53
C HIS A 35 1.72 12.55 -0.20
N LEU A 36 1.40 11.29 -0.53
CA LEU A 36 2.25 10.14 -0.27
C LEU A 36 3.23 9.90 -1.43
N PRO A 37 4.46 9.46 -1.15
CA PRO A 37 5.42 9.12 -2.20
C PRO A 37 4.96 7.88 -2.99
N GLU A 38 5.28 7.80 -4.28
CA GLU A 38 4.89 6.67 -5.15
C GLU A 38 5.37 5.31 -4.61
N SER A 39 6.52 5.28 -3.93
CA SER A 39 7.08 4.09 -3.29
C SER A 39 6.20 3.52 -2.16
N ALA A 40 5.28 4.32 -1.62
CA ALA A 40 4.29 3.90 -0.62
C ALA A 40 3.28 2.88 -1.19
N PHE A 41 2.95 2.97 -2.48
CA PHE A 41 1.97 2.09 -3.13
C PHE A 41 2.58 0.79 -3.68
N ASN A 42 3.90 0.63 -3.59
CA ASN A 42 4.58 -0.54 -4.11
C ASN A 42 4.53 -1.71 -3.11
N LEU A 43 4.09 -2.87 -3.58
CA LEU A 43 4.07 -4.14 -2.83
C LEU A 43 3.37 -4.03 -1.46
N VAL A 44 2.28 -3.28 -1.39
CA VAL A 44 1.40 -3.19 -0.22
C VAL A 44 0.14 -4.03 -0.42
N GLY A 45 -0.60 -4.27 0.66
CA GLY A 45 -1.88 -4.97 0.63
C GLY A 45 -3.00 -4.00 0.30
N ASN A 46 -3.62 -3.45 1.33
CA ASN A 46 -4.73 -2.51 1.18
C ASN A 46 -4.22 -1.04 1.15
N ILE A 47 -5.15 -0.10 1.07
CA ILE A 47 -4.81 1.33 1.03
C ILE A 47 -4.23 1.84 2.36
N GLU A 48 -4.61 1.23 3.49
CA GLU A 48 -4.13 1.61 4.82
C GLU A 48 -2.65 1.23 4.99
N ASP A 49 -2.25 0.08 4.45
CA ASP A 49 -0.84 -0.33 4.36
C ASP A 49 -0.02 0.69 3.53
N ALA A 50 -0.60 1.19 2.44
CA ALA A 50 0.04 2.21 1.61
C ALA A 50 0.24 3.51 2.39
N VAL A 51 -0.78 3.96 3.14
CA VAL A 51 -0.70 5.15 4.00
C VAL A 51 0.38 4.99 5.06
N ALA A 52 0.36 3.89 5.82
CA ALA A 52 1.33 3.63 6.87
C ALA A 52 2.78 3.58 6.33
N LYS A 53 2.97 2.95 5.16
CA LYS A 53 4.28 2.92 4.49
C LYS A 53 4.69 4.31 4.01
N GLY A 54 3.77 5.07 3.44
CA GLY A 54 4.03 6.43 2.95
C GLY A 54 4.42 7.40 4.07
N GLU A 55 3.70 7.36 5.19
CA GLU A 55 4.04 8.16 6.38
C GLU A 55 5.44 7.82 6.90
N ARG A 56 5.78 6.53 6.97
CA ARG A 56 7.12 6.08 7.38
C ARG A 56 8.21 6.60 6.44
N LEU A 57 8.00 6.51 5.12
CA LEU A 57 8.96 6.99 4.13
C LEU A 57 9.15 8.52 4.20
N ILE A 58 8.07 9.26 4.45
CA ILE A 58 8.14 10.72 4.67
C ILE A 58 8.91 11.03 5.96
N ALA A 59 8.71 10.26 7.03
CA ALA A 59 9.41 10.43 8.29
C ALA A 59 10.91 10.08 8.18
N GLU A 60 11.26 9.03 7.43
CA GLU A 60 12.66 8.63 7.18
C GLU A 60 13.41 9.58 6.23
N ALA A 61 12.68 10.39 5.46
CA ALA A 61 13.25 11.42 4.57
C ALA A 61 13.47 12.79 5.26
N LYS A 62 13.02 12.97 6.50
CA LYS A 62 13.22 14.17 7.33
C LYS A 62 14.47 14.06 8.21
#